data_AF-A0AAE2CN71-F1
#
_entry.id   AF-A0AAE2CN71-F1
#
_cell.length_a   1.000
_cell.length_b   1.000
_cell.length_c   1.000
_cell.angle_alpha   90.00
_cell.angle_beta   90.00
_cell.angle_gamma   90.00
#
_symmetry.space_group_name_H-M   'P 1'
#
loop_
_entity.id
_entity.type
_entity.pdbx_description
1 polymer ?
#
loop_
_entity_poly.entity_id
_entity_poly.type
_entity_poly.pdbx_seq_one_letter_code
_entity_poly.pdbx_strand_id
1 'polypeptide(L)'
;MVYQNMLSYIEKGELGISREAQLRALKLMKTILHADGREIFEYAYMKMSDRWQKLSEIISLSKRFSIQEIPPLFCNFFGRVRGPSPAYAWLKCEREEETNCNAVLQAANIIGRAGRRVATAKPGRAKISNGEAWEAEIGDGEASEGGRWRKQGEASEGGDGEAGGVVEL
;
A
#
# COMPACT_ATOMS: atom_id res chain seq x y z
N MET A 1 19.54 -7.57 -30.54
CA MET A 1 20.62 -7.78 -29.55
C MET A 1 20.12 -7.85 -28.10
N VAL A 2 19.19 -6.98 -27.67
CA VAL A 2 18.67 -6.99 -26.28
C VAL A 2 18.01 -8.31 -25.86
N TYR A 3 17.17 -8.91 -26.73
CA TYR A 3 16.50 -10.19 -26.44
C TYR A 3 17.49 -11.33 -26.13
N GLN A 4 18.51 -11.49 -26.97
CA GLN A 4 19.53 -12.54 -26.79
C GLN A 4 20.36 -12.30 -25.51
N ASN A 5 20.66 -11.04 -25.19
CA ASN A 5 21.35 -10.69 -23.95
C ASN A 5 20.50 -11.02 -22.70
N MET A 6 19.18 -10.77 -22.75
CA MET A 6 18.26 -11.16 -21.67
C MET A 6 18.16 -12.67 -21.50
N LEU A 7 18.06 -13.42 -22.61
CA LEU A 7 18.04 -14.89 -22.55
C LEU A 7 19.31 -15.43 -21.90
N SER A 8 20.47 -14.93 -22.32
CA SER A 8 21.76 -15.34 -21.73
C SER A 8 21.85 -14.97 -20.24
N TYR A 9 21.30 -13.83 -19.82
CA TYR A 9 21.25 -13.45 -18.40
C TYR A 9 20.38 -14.40 -17.57
N ILE A 10 19.17 -14.71 -18.05
CA ILE A 10 18.24 -15.64 -17.38
C ILE A 10 18.84 -17.03 -17.28
N GLU A 11 19.45 -17.51 -18.37
CA GLU A 11 20.11 -18.81 -18.39
C GLU A 11 21.27 -18.87 -17.39
N LYS A 12 22.13 -17.85 -17.35
CA LYS A 12 23.26 -17.80 -16.41
C LYS A 12 22.84 -17.60 -14.95
N GLY A 13 21.77 -16.86 -14.69
CA GLY A 13 21.30 -16.54 -13.35
C GLY A 13 20.43 -17.62 -12.73
N GLU A 14 19.49 -18.16 -13.50
CA GLU A 14 18.39 -19.00 -12.99
C GLU A 14 18.21 -20.31 -13.78
N LEU A 15 19.05 -20.59 -14.79
CA LEU A 15 18.93 -21.76 -15.69
C LEU A 15 17.58 -21.85 -16.40
N GLY A 16 16.89 -20.71 -16.56
CA GLY A 16 15.55 -20.63 -17.13
C GLY A 16 14.48 -20.30 -16.09
N ILE A 17 13.21 -20.46 -16.48
CA ILE A 17 12.05 -20.15 -15.63
C ILE A 17 11.34 -21.47 -15.29
N SER A 18 10.91 -21.62 -14.04
CA SER A 18 10.15 -22.81 -13.59
C SER A 18 8.91 -23.07 -14.45
N ARG A 19 8.80 -24.28 -15.01
CA ARG A 19 7.63 -24.72 -15.79
C ARG A 19 6.34 -24.67 -14.98
N GLU A 20 6.40 -25.00 -13.70
CA GLU A 20 5.25 -24.92 -12.79
C GLU A 20 4.77 -23.48 -12.55
N ALA A 21 5.71 -22.52 -12.47
CA ALA A 21 5.34 -21.11 -12.38
C ALA A 21 4.68 -20.63 -13.68
N GLN A 22 5.21 -21.04 -14.84
CA GLN A 22 4.63 -20.73 -16.15
C GLN A 22 3.22 -21.31 -16.31
N LEU A 23 2.99 -22.57 -15.94
CA LEU A 23 1.68 -23.22 -16.03
C LEU A 23 0.64 -22.55 -15.12
N ARG A 24 1.02 -22.22 -13.87
CA ARG A 24 0.13 -21.50 -12.94
C ARG A 24 -0.20 -20.10 -13.45
N ALA A 25 0.79 -19.35 -13.93
CA ALA A 25 0.57 -18.05 -14.53
C ALA A 25 -0.35 -18.13 -15.75
N LEU A 26 -0.14 -19.10 -16.65
CA LEU A 26 -0.98 -19.32 -17.82
C LEU A 26 -2.44 -19.59 -17.43
N LYS A 27 -2.66 -20.44 -16.42
CA LYS A 27 -4.02 -20.76 -15.94
C LYS A 27 -4.71 -19.53 -15.36
N LEU A 28 -4.01 -18.72 -14.57
CA LEU A 28 -4.52 -17.47 -14.02
C LEU A 28 -4.85 -16.46 -15.11
N MET A 29 -3.94 -16.24 -16.05
CA MET A 29 -4.14 -15.32 -17.18
C MET A 29 -5.33 -15.75 -18.04
N LYS A 30 -5.50 -17.06 -18.30
CA LYS A 30 -6.66 -17.58 -19.02
C LYS A 30 -7.97 -17.32 -18.28
N THR A 31 -7.94 -17.35 -16.95
CA THR A 31 -9.12 -17.06 -16.11
C THR A 31 -9.44 -15.57 -16.11
N ILE A 32 -8.41 -14.72 -15.99
CA ILE A 32 -8.54 -13.26 -16.05
C ILE A 32 -9.08 -12.81 -17.41
N LEU A 33 -8.64 -13.44 -18.50
CA LEU A 33 -9.06 -13.10 -19.86
C LEU A 33 -10.37 -13.80 -20.27
N HIS A 34 -11.03 -14.52 -19.36
CA HIS A 34 -12.34 -15.09 -19.66
C HIS A 34 -13.37 -13.95 -19.82
N ALA A 35 -14.25 -14.05 -20.82
CA ALA A 35 -15.12 -12.97 -21.28
C ALA A 35 -14.33 -11.72 -21.73
N ASP A 36 -14.57 -10.55 -21.13
CA ASP A 36 -13.93 -9.28 -21.51
C ASP A 36 -12.71 -8.95 -20.65
N GLY A 37 -12.43 -9.79 -19.63
CA GLY A 37 -11.37 -9.62 -18.65
C GLY A 37 -11.41 -8.34 -17.81
N ARG A 38 -12.53 -7.62 -17.83
CA ARG A 38 -12.72 -6.36 -17.11
C ARG A 38 -13.02 -6.53 -15.63
N GLU A 39 -13.61 -7.65 -15.25
CA GLU A 39 -14.15 -7.90 -13.91
C GLU A 39 -13.08 -7.76 -12.82
N ILE A 40 -11.90 -8.36 -13.00
CA ILE A 40 -10.81 -8.27 -12.02
C ILE A 40 -10.29 -6.83 -11.88
N PHE A 41 -10.22 -6.08 -12.98
CA PHE A 41 -9.73 -4.70 -12.96
C PHE A 41 -10.76 -3.74 -12.37
N GLU A 42 -12.05 -4.01 -12.57
CA GLU A 42 -13.12 -3.25 -11.93
C GLU A 42 -13.14 -3.52 -10.42
N TYR A 43 -13.09 -4.79 -10.00
CA TYR A 43 -12.99 -5.16 -8.60
C TYR A 43 -11.76 -4.54 -7.92
N ALA A 44 -10.59 -4.67 -8.54
CA ALA A 44 -9.35 -4.11 -8.02
C ALA A 44 -9.45 -2.58 -7.88
N TYR A 45 -9.99 -1.88 -8.87
CA TYR A 45 -10.19 -0.45 -8.75
C TYR A 45 -11.14 -0.08 -7.62
N MET A 46 -12.30 -0.72 -7.53
CA MET A 46 -13.28 -0.42 -6.49
C MET A 46 -12.65 -0.54 -5.10
N LYS A 47 -11.93 -1.64 -4.84
CA LYS A 47 -11.26 -1.85 -3.56
C LYS A 47 -10.14 -0.84 -3.29
N MET A 48 -9.30 -0.56 -4.28
CA MET A 48 -8.16 0.35 -4.10
C MET A 48 -8.60 1.82 -3.99
N SER A 49 -9.67 2.20 -4.70
CA SER A 49 -10.31 3.51 -4.63
C SER A 49 -10.95 3.74 -3.27
N ASP A 50 -11.73 2.77 -2.76
CA ASP A 50 -12.36 2.85 -1.43
C ASP A 50 -11.32 3.03 -0.33
N ARG A 51 -10.25 2.23 -0.35
CA ARG A 51 -9.15 2.36 0.61
C ARG A 51 -8.43 3.70 0.50
N TRP A 52 -8.19 4.18 -0.72
CA TRP A 52 -7.55 5.47 -0.94
C TRP A 52 -8.40 6.63 -0.42
N GLN A 53 -9.71 6.58 -0.64
CA GLN A 53 -10.65 7.58 -0.15
C GLN A 53 -10.64 7.63 1.39
N LYS A 54 -10.80 6.48 2.06
CA LYS A 54 -10.76 6.38 3.52
C LYS A 54 -9.45 6.91 4.09
N LEU A 55 -8.32 6.53 3.49
CA LEU A 55 -7.01 7.01 3.92
C LEU A 55 -6.85 8.52 3.73
N SER A 56 -7.31 9.04 2.59
CA SER A 56 -7.27 10.46 2.29
C SER A 56 -8.14 11.28 3.24
N GLU A 57 -9.32 10.78 3.59
CA GLU A 57 -10.22 11.40 4.56
C GLU A 57 -9.57 11.46 5.95
N ILE A 58 -9.05 10.33 6.46
CA ILE A 58 -8.38 10.28 7.77
C ILE A 58 -7.20 11.23 7.84
N ILE A 59 -6.37 11.27 6.79
CA ILE A 59 -5.19 12.15 6.76
C ILE A 59 -5.61 13.62 6.66
N SER A 60 -6.71 13.94 5.97
CA SER A 60 -7.21 15.31 5.87
C SER A 60 -7.67 15.91 7.20
N LEU A 61 -7.99 15.07 8.19
CA LEU A 61 -8.38 15.51 9.54
C LEU A 61 -7.19 16.03 10.36
N SER A 62 -5.95 15.66 10.00
CA SER A 62 -4.73 16.04 10.72
C SER A 62 -3.84 16.91 9.84
N LYS A 63 -3.21 17.93 10.42
CA LYS A 63 -2.17 18.72 9.76
C LYS A 63 -0.77 18.11 9.88
N ARG A 64 -0.65 16.97 10.58
CA ARG A 64 0.63 16.31 10.84
C ARG A 64 1.19 15.62 9.60
N PHE A 65 0.30 15.07 8.77
CA PHE A 65 0.66 14.32 7.58
C PHE A 65 0.06 14.95 6.33
N SER A 66 0.80 14.87 5.23
CA SER A 66 0.27 15.11 3.89
C SER A 66 0.52 13.89 3.01
N ILE A 67 -0.39 13.65 2.06
CA ILE A 67 -0.26 12.58 1.06
C ILE A 67 -0.12 13.16 -0.34
N GLN A 68 0.26 12.31 -1.29
CA GLN A 68 0.34 12.73 -2.69
C GLN A 68 -1.03 13.14 -3.23
N GLU A 69 -1.07 14.29 -3.89
CA GLU A 69 -2.23 14.74 -4.64
C GLU A 69 -2.20 14.13 -6.04
N ILE A 70 -3.28 13.45 -6.43
CA ILE A 70 -3.40 12.80 -7.74
C ILE A 70 -4.73 13.21 -8.37
N PRO A 71 -4.72 13.93 -9.50
CA PRO A 71 -5.95 14.37 -10.13
C PRO A 71 -6.68 13.19 -10.82
N PRO A 72 -8.03 13.23 -10.91
CA PRO A 72 -8.79 12.32 -11.75
C PRO A 72 -8.41 12.47 -13.24
N LEU A 73 -8.28 11.36 -13.95
CA LEU A 73 -7.89 11.34 -15.36
C LEU A 73 -8.77 10.40 -16.18
N PHE A 74 -8.83 10.62 -17.49
CA PHE A 74 -9.56 9.75 -18.42
C PHE A 74 -8.81 8.41 -18.61
N CYS A 75 -9.51 7.30 -18.41
CA CYS A 75 -8.96 5.96 -18.57
C CYS A 75 -9.49 5.30 -19.85
N ASN A 76 -8.62 5.09 -20.84
CA ASN A 76 -8.99 4.47 -22.12
C ASN A 76 -9.55 3.05 -21.97
N PHE A 77 -9.03 2.25 -21.03
CA PHE A 77 -9.50 0.88 -20.81
C PHE A 77 -10.96 0.81 -20.34
N PHE A 78 -11.39 1.75 -19.50
CA PHE A 78 -12.76 1.82 -18.99
C PHE A 78 -13.65 2.83 -19.75
N GLY A 79 -13.08 3.65 -20.62
CA GLY A 79 -13.81 4.67 -21.39
C GLY A 79 -14.44 5.78 -20.54
N ARG A 80 -13.92 6.05 -19.34
CA ARG A 80 -14.47 7.05 -18.40
C ARG A 80 -13.40 7.77 -17.61
N VAL A 81 -13.72 8.95 -17.08
CA VAL A 81 -12.89 9.64 -16.08
C VAL A 81 -12.95 8.87 -14.76
N ARG A 82 -11.80 8.69 -14.11
CA ARG A 82 -11.67 7.94 -12.85
C ARG A 82 -10.83 8.70 -11.85
N GLY A 83 -11.22 8.61 -10.58
CA GLY A 83 -10.42 9.05 -9.45
C GLY A 83 -9.20 8.15 -9.21
N PRO A 84 -8.23 8.61 -8.40
CA PRO A 84 -7.01 7.88 -8.12
C PRO A 84 -7.23 6.63 -7.27
N SER A 85 -6.48 5.57 -7.59
CA SER A 85 -6.46 4.32 -6.81
C SER A 85 -5.04 3.75 -6.71
N PRO A 86 -4.09 4.49 -6.10
CA PRO A 86 -2.68 4.11 -6.11
C PRO A 86 -2.42 2.86 -5.26
N ALA A 87 -1.40 2.08 -5.63
CA ALA A 87 -0.96 0.92 -4.84
C ALA A 87 -0.33 1.32 -3.49
N TYR A 88 0.10 2.58 -3.36
CA TYR A 88 0.83 3.05 -2.20
C TYR A 88 0.45 4.50 -1.86
N ALA A 89 0.48 4.82 -0.57
CA ALA A 89 0.43 6.17 -0.06
C ALA A 89 1.84 6.67 0.23
N TRP A 90 2.17 7.84 -0.29
CA TRP A 90 3.39 8.58 -0.01
C TRP A 90 3.08 9.63 1.04
N LEU A 91 3.38 9.32 2.30
CA LEU A 91 3.18 10.23 3.41
C LEU A 91 4.41 11.12 3.56
N LYS A 92 4.15 12.40 3.80
CA LYS A 92 5.12 13.37 4.27
C LYS A 92 4.71 13.82 5.67
N CYS A 93 5.65 13.78 6.60
CA CYS A 93 5.48 14.39 7.91
C CYS A 93 5.75 15.90 7.76
N GLU A 94 4.80 16.72 8.20
CA GLU A 94 4.87 18.19 8.05
C GLU A 94 5.54 18.89 9.23
N ARG A 95 5.65 18.23 10.39
CA ARG A 95 6.32 18.81 11.57
C ARG A 95 7.84 18.80 11.38
N GLU A 96 8.50 19.92 11.64
CA GLU A 96 9.96 20.06 11.50
C GLU A 96 10.75 19.11 12.43
N GLU A 97 10.19 18.81 13.60
CA GLU A 97 10.71 17.84 14.57
C GLU A 97 10.67 16.38 14.07
N GLU A 98 9.88 16.08 13.04
CA GLU A 98 9.67 14.73 12.51
C GLU A 98 10.55 14.43 11.29
N THR A 99 11.87 14.54 11.49
CA THR A 99 12.86 14.30 10.42
C THR A 99 12.82 12.84 9.89
N ASN A 100 12.36 11.89 10.72
CA ASN A 100 12.21 10.48 10.37
C ASN A 100 10.75 10.00 10.48
N CYS A 101 9.97 10.30 9.44
CA CYS A 101 8.57 9.91 9.33
C CYS A 101 8.32 8.39 9.47
N ASN A 102 9.31 7.54 9.14
CA ASN A 102 9.18 6.11 9.34
C ASN A 102 9.20 5.70 10.81
N ALA A 103 9.97 6.40 11.66
CA ALA A 103 9.98 6.16 13.09
C ALA A 103 8.66 6.59 13.75
N VAL A 104 8.07 7.70 13.27
CA VAL A 104 6.73 8.15 13.70
C VAL A 104 5.67 7.10 13.40
N LEU A 105 5.66 6.55 12.19
CA LEU A 105 4.74 5.47 11.82
C LEU A 105 4.98 4.21 12.66
N GLN A 106 6.23 3.83 12.90
CA GLN A 106 6.56 2.67 13.73
C GLN A 106 6.12 2.84 15.18
N ALA A 107 6.24 4.04 15.76
CA ALA A 107 5.74 4.35 17.09
C ALA A 107 4.21 4.20 17.18
N ALA A 108 3.49 4.42 16.08
CA ALA A 108 2.06 4.17 15.95
C ALA A 108 1.70 2.73 15.50
N ASN A 109 2.65 1.79 15.54
CA ASN A 109 2.49 0.40 15.05
C ASN A 109 2.12 0.27 13.56
N ILE A 110 2.46 1.28 12.75
CA ILE A 110 2.25 1.27 11.31
C ILE A 110 3.57 0.92 10.61
N ILE A 111 3.57 -0.22 9.91
CA ILE A 111 4.74 -0.67 9.15
C ILE A 111 4.79 0.05 7.80
N GLY A 112 5.62 1.09 7.75
CA GLY A 112 5.95 1.81 6.53
C GLY A 112 7.29 1.39 5.91
N ARG A 113 7.57 1.91 4.71
CA ARG A 113 8.91 1.90 4.09
C ARG A 113 9.48 3.31 4.05
N ALA A 114 10.69 3.48 4.55
CA ALA A 114 11.39 4.77 4.55
C ALA A 114 11.68 5.27 3.11
N GLY A 115 11.37 6.55 2.84
CA GLY A 115 11.58 7.17 1.53
C GLY A 115 13.04 7.23 1.08
N ARG A 116 14.00 7.20 2.02
CA ARG A 116 15.45 7.20 1.74
C ARG A 116 15.90 6.00 0.88
N ARG A 117 15.20 4.86 0.95
CA ARG A 117 15.51 3.66 0.16
C ARG A 117 14.92 3.69 -1.27
N VAL A 118 14.06 4.66 -1.59
CA VAL A 118 13.37 4.76 -2.88
C VAL A 118 13.64 6.13 -3.49
N ALA A 119 14.91 6.44 -3.81
CA ALA A 119 15.37 7.61 -4.61
C ALA A 119 14.79 9.01 -4.28
N THR A 120 13.92 9.17 -3.28
CA THR A 120 13.41 10.42 -2.77
C THR A 120 14.26 10.75 -1.55
N ALA A 121 15.42 11.33 -1.80
CA ALA A 121 16.38 11.76 -0.80
C ALA A 121 15.90 12.99 0.00
N LYS A 122 14.59 13.13 0.23
CA LYS A 122 14.04 14.14 1.13
C LYS A 122 13.74 13.48 2.49
N PRO A 123 14.40 13.90 3.59
CA PRO A 123 14.00 13.48 4.93
C PRO A 123 12.51 13.82 5.17
N GLY A 124 11.84 13.04 6.02
CA GLY A 124 10.42 13.25 6.33
C GLY A 124 9.40 12.56 5.39
N ARG A 125 9.79 11.61 4.52
CA ARG A 125 8.83 10.82 3.71
C ARG A 125 8.83 9.32 4.05
N ALA A 126 7.64 8.74 4.04
CA ALA A 126 7.40 7.31 4.21
C ALA A 126 6.37 6.80 3.19
N LYS A 127 6.39 5.49 2.94
CA LYS A 127 5.52 4.80 2.00
C LYS A 127 4.71 3.73 2.73
N ILE A 128 3.39 3.75 2.60
CA ILE A 128 2.47 2.74 3.13
C ILE A 128 1.81 1.98 1.96
N SER A 129 1.61 0.67 2.12
CA SER A 129 0.89 -0.17 1.15
C SER A 129 -0.62 0.07 1.22
N ASN A 130 -1.25 0.31 0.07
CA ASN A 130 -2.72 0.35 -0.06
C ASN A 130 -3.29 -1.03 -0.48
N GLY A 131 -2.42 -2.00 -0.80
CA GLY A 131 -2.78 -3.34 -1.28
C GLY A 131 -3.15 -4.32 -0.17
N GLU A 132 -2.67 -4.08 1.05
CA GLU A 132 -2.99 -4.90 2.23
C GLU A 132 -4.19 -4.28 2.95
N ALA A 133 -5.12 -5.12 3.40
CA ALA A 133 -6.31 -4.66 4.11
C ALA A 133 -5.89 -4.10 5.49
N TRP A 134 -5.90 -2.78 5.62
CA TRP A 134 -5.99 -2.14 6.92
C TRP A 134 -7.48 -2.12 7.28
N GLU A 135 -7.97 -3.19 7.89
CA GLU A 135 -9.33 -3.19 8.45
C GLU A 135 -9.33 -2.34 9.72
N ALA A 136 -9.72 -1.07 9.54
CA ALA A 136 -10.19 -0.25 10.63
C ALA A 136 -11.60 -0.75 10.99
N GLU A 137 -11.73 -1.53 12.06
CA GLU A 137 -13.04 -1.72 12.69
C GLU A 137 -13.45 -0.38 13.32
N ILE A 138 -14.15 0.46 12.56
CA ILE A 138 -14.89 1.58 13.12
C ILE A 138 -16.21 0.99 13.60
N GLY A 139 -16.27 0.63 14.88
CA GLY A 139 -17.53 0.35 15.56
C GLY A 139 -18.34 1.64 15.66
N ASP A 140 -19.63 1.56 15.39
CA ASP A 140 -20.60 2.65 15.57
C ASP A 140 -20.58 3.11 17.04
N GLY A 141 -19.81 4.16 17.32
CA GLY A 141 -19.60 4.72 18.63
C GLY A 141 -18.92 6.09 18.50
N GLU A 142 -19.43 7.06 19.25
CA GLU A 142 -19.12 8.49 19.16
C GLU A 142 -17.62 8.80 18.99
N ALA A 143 -17.34 9.82 18.17
CA ALA A 143 -16.02 10.40 17.96
C ALA A 143 -15.48 11.02 19.27
N SER A 144 -14.88 10.18 20.10
CA SER A 144 -14.13 10.53 21.30
C SER A 144 -12.98 9.54 21.42
N GLU A 145 -11.77 10.10 21.32
CA GLU A 145 -10.49 9.61 21.82
C GLU A 145 -10.20 8.10 21.74
N GLY A 146 -9.21 7.75 20.88
CA GLY A 146 -8.45 6.52 21.05
C GLY A 146 -8.93 5.30 20.26
N GLY A 147 -8.88 5.38 18.92
CA GLY A 147 -9.01 4.20 18.07
C GLY A 147 -7.78 3.27 18.19
N ARG A 148 -7.99 2.05 18.68
CA ARG A 148 -6.99 0.98 18.76
C ARG A 148 -6.83 0.30 17.40
N TRP A 149 -5.67 0.46 16.76
CA TRP A 149 -5.35 -0.20 15.48
C TRP A 149 -4.68 -1.55 15.75
N ARG A 150 -5.35 -2.66 15.43
CA ARG A 150 -4.77 -4.01 15.48
C ARG A 150 -4.63 -4.59 14.07
N LYS A 151 -3.45 -5.15 13.80
CA LYS A 151 -3.21 -6.02 12.65
C LYS A 151 -3.80 -7.40 12.99
N GLN A 152 -4.66 -7.95 12.13
CA GLN A 152 -5.04 -9.36 12.26
C GLN A 152 -3.84 -10.25 11.87
N GLY A 153 -3.48 -11.15 12.77
CA GLY A 153 -2.54 -12.26 12.51
C GLY A 153 -1.20 -12.18 13.23
N GLU A 154 -1.20 -12.16 14.57
CA GLU A 154 -0.09 -12.70 15.36
C GLU A 154 -0.66 -13.71 16.35
N ALA A 155 -0.28 -14.98 16.17
CA ALA A 155 -0.52 -16.04 17.12
C ALA A 155 0.27 -15.74 18.41
N SER A 156 -0.37 -15.94 19.55
CA SER A 156 0.17 -15.66 20.87
C SER A 156 1.34 -16.57 21.23
N GLU A 157 2.46 -15.99 21.64
CA GLU A 157 3.28 -16.51 22.74
C GLU A 157 3.57 -15.33 23.69
N GLY A 158 3.32 -15.58 24.98
CA GLY A 158 3.22 -14.54 26.00
C GLY A 158 4.55 -14.07 26.58
N GLY A 159 4.46 -13.03 27.41
CA GLY A 159 5.51 -12.67 28.37
C GLY A 159 5.89 -11.20 28.39
N ASP A 160 5.35 -10.52 29.41
CA ASP A 160 5.86 -9.35 30.12
C ASP A 160 5.89 -7.97 29.43
N GLY A 161 5.24 -7.04 30.12
CA GLY A 161 4.90 -5.72 29.62
C GLY A 161 5.97 -4.67 29.86
N GLU A 162 5.93 -3.66 29.00
CA GLU A 162 6.48 -2.35 29.29
C GLU A 162 5.59 -1.30 28.60
N ALA A 163 5.33 -0.20 29.30
CA ALA A 163 4.30 0.78 29.02
C ALA A 163 4.46 1.44 27.63
N GLY A 164 3.56 1.10 26.71
CA GLY A 164 3.44 1.76 25.41
C GLY A 164 2.70 3.08 25.55
N GLY A 165 3.44 4.18 25.53
CA GLY A 165 2.91 5.54 25.56
C GLY A 165 1.93 5.81 24.42
N VAL A 166 0.89 6.58 24.75
CA VAL A 166 -0.10 7.09 23.81
C VAL A 166 0.62 7.98 22.79
N VAL A 167 0.58 7.60 21.52
CA VAL A 167 0.99 8.46 20.40
C VAL A 167 -0.25 8.74 19.58
N GLU A 168 -0.81 9.94 19.77
CA GLU A 168 -1.89 10.47 18.93
C GLU A 168 -1.37 10.71 17.51
N LEU A 169 -2.19 10.44 16.49
CA LEU A 169 -1.92 10.68 15.06
C LEU A 169 -2.45 12.05 14.61
#